data_AF-A0AAD7HE08-F1
#
_entry.id   AF-A0AAD7HE08-F1
#
_cell.length_a   1.000
_cell.length_b   1.000
_cell.length_c   1.000
_cell.angle_alpha   90.00
_cell.angle_beta   90.00
_cell.angle_gamma   90.00
#
_symmetry.space_group_name_H-M   'P 1'
#
loop_
_entity.id
_entity.type
_entity.pdbx_description
1 polymer ?
#
loop_
_entity_poly.entity_id
_entity_poly.type
_entity_poly.pdbx_seq_one_letter_code
_entity_poly.pdbx_strand_id
1 'polypeptide(L)'
;MSVLPPFITSDMFTFSNVLMNMGNLLQYSPSYYLNYLARWPELCCATVAPNGHMIGYICGKAEGLFHSFHGHIIILTVFPPCSLLRLASTLITHLKAVSDEP
;
A
#
# COMPACT_ATOMS: atom_id res chain seq x y z
N MET A 1 9.94 14.29 2.84
CA MET A 1 8.96 13.34 2.26
C MET A 1 8.40 12.56 3.42
N SER A 2 7.15 12.81 3.79
CA SER A 2 6.49 12.13 4.90
C SER A 2 5.70 10.94 4.33
N VAL A 3 6.09 9.73 4.72
CA VAL A 3 5.10 8.65 4.90
C VAL A 3 4.19 9.11 6.05
N LEU A 4 2.94 8.64 6.10
CA LEU A 4 1.88 8.90 7.12
C LEU A 4 0.79 9.83 6.57
N PRO A 5 -0.41 9.28 6.27
CA PRO A 5 -1.39 8.78 7.26
C PRO A 5 -1.80 7.30 7.04
N PRO A 6 -2.57 6.69 7.98
CA PRO A 6 -3.26 5.41 7.70
C PRO A 6 -4.19 5.60 6.50
N PHE A 7 -4.15 4.65 5.58
CA PHE A 7 -4.97 4.70 4.38
C PHE A 7 -6.46 4.74 4.75
N ILE A 8 -7.17 5.79 4.34
CA ILE A 8 -8.60 5.94 4.59
C ILE A 8 -9.42 5.41 3.40
N THR A 9 -10.64 4.95 3.65
CA THR A 9 -11.53 4.40 2.63
C THR A 9 -11.75 5.33 1.43
N SER A 10 -11.77 6.65 1.66
CA SER A 10 -11.91 7.65 0.60
C SER A 10 -10.71 7.70 -0.36
N ASP A 11 -9.51 7.31 0.11
CA ASP A 11 -8.30 7.31 -0.72
C ASP A 11 -8.31 6.19 -1.76
N MET A 12 -9.23 5.21 -1.62
CA MET A 12 -9.42 4.13 -2.58
C MET A 12 -9.81 4.64 -3.98
N PHE A 13 -10.57 5.72 -4.06
CA PHE A 13 -10.96 6.31 -5.35
C PHE A 13 -9.74 6.92 -6.07
N THR A 14 -8.91 7.65 -5.33
CA THR A 14 -7.65 8.21 -5.84
C THR A 14 -6.70 7.09 -6.26
N PHE A 15 -6.59 6.04 -5.44
CA PHE A 15 -5.78 4.87 -5.73
C PHE A 15 -6.23 4.13 -7.01
N SER A 16 -7.53 3.89 -7.17
CA SER A 16 -8.07 3.24 -8.37
C SER A 16 -7.75 4.05 -9.62
N ASN A 17 -7.87 5.37 -9.55
CA ASN A 17 -7.52 6.25 -10.66
C ASN A 17 -6.01 6.19 -10.97
N VAL A 18 -5.14 6.16 -9.95
CA VAL A 18 -3.68 6.05 -10.14
C VAL A 18 -3.31 4.71 -10.79
N LEU A 19 -3.90 3.59 -10.35
CA LEU A 19 -3.69 2.27 -10.96
C LEU A 19 -4.11 2.22 -12.42
N MET A 20 -5.27 2.81 -12.75
CA MET A 20 -5.75 2.93 -14.13
C MET A 20 -4.76 3.73 -14.99
N ASN A 21 -4.29 4.87 -14.49
CA ASN A 21 -3.35 5.73 -15.22
C ASN A 21 -1.96 5.10 -15.42
N MET A 22 -1.53 4.19 -14.53
CA MET A 22 -0.27 3.45 -14.69
C MET A 22 -0.37 2.26 -15.65
N GLY A 23 -1.56 1.94 -16.17
CA GLY A 23 -1.73 0.81 -17.09
C GLY A 23 -1.55 -0.56 -16.43
N ASN A 24 -1.64 -0.65 -15.09
CA ASN A 24 -1.61 -1.94 -14.41
C ASN A 24 -2.86 -2.76 -14.79
N LEU A 25 -2.65 -3.90 -15.46
CA LEU A 25 -3.70 -4.78 -15.97
C LEU A 25 -4.48 -5.54 -14.88
N LEU A 26 -3.95 -5.65 -13.65
CA LEU A 26 -4.65 -6.28 -12.53
C LEU A 26 -5.49 -5.26 -11.75
N GLN A 27 -6.56 -4.79 -12.37
CA GLN A 27 -7.58 -4.00 -11.68
C GLN A 27 -8.58 -4.94 -11.02
N TYR A 28 -8.31 -5.32 -9.77
CA TYR A 28 -9.37 -5.88 -8.92
C TYR A 28 -10.38 -4.78 -8.57
N SER A 29 -11.64 -5.18 -8.34
CA SER A 29 -12.70 -4.26 -7.90
C SER A 29 -12.26 -3.52 -6.62
N PRO A 30 -12.60 -2.22 -6.44
CA PRO A 30 -12.32 -1.49 -5.21
C PRO A 30 -12.76 -2.23 -3.94
N SER A 31 -13.87 -2.98 -4.03
CA SER A 31 -14.39 -3.82 -2.94
C SER A 31 -13.39 -4.91 -2.48
N TYR A 32 -12.55 -5.42 -3.37
CA TYR A 32 -11.51 -6.39 -3.05
C TYR A 32 -10.45 -5.76 -2.15
N TYR A 33 -9.93 -4.59 -2.53
CA TYR A 33 -8.94 -3.86 -1.73
C TYR A 33 -9.52 -3.35 -0.41
N LEU A 34 -10.80 -2.97 -0.37
CA LEU A 34 -11.48 -2.57 0.86
C LEU A 34 -11.58 -3.72 1.87
N ASN A 35 -11.67 -4.97 1.41
CA ASN A 35 -11.66 -6.12 2.31
C ASN A 35 -10.32 -6.25 3.05
N TYR A 36 -9.20 -6.02 2.35
CA TYR A 36 -7.87 -6.01 2.97
C TYR A 36 -7.72 -4.85 3.93
N LEU A 37 -8.19 -3.66 3.56
CA LEU A 37 -8.16 -2.50 4.46
C LEU A 37 -8.96 -2.73 5.74
N ALA A 38 -10.14 -3.36 5.64
CA ALA A 38 -10.97 -3.64 6.80
C ALA A 38 -10.37 -4.69 7.74
N ARG A 39 -9.53 -5.58 7.21
CA ARG A 39 -8.98 -6.73 7.96
C ARG A 39 -7.57 -6.50 8.47
N TRP A 40 -6.76 -5.74 7.73
CA TRP A 40 -5.39 -5.37 8.08
C TRP A 40 -5.14 -3.88 7.76
N PRO A 41 -5.78 -2.95 8.48
CA PRO A 41 -5.58 -1.52 8.24
C PRO A 41 -4.12 -1.11 8.47
N GLU A 42 -3.43 -1.77 9.39
CA GLU A 42 -2.04 -1.48 9.77
C GLU A 42 -1.03 -1.90 8.68
N LEU A 43 -1.38 -2.89 7.85
CA LEU A 43 -0.56 -3.34 6.73
C LEU A 43 -0.85 -2.57 5.42
N CYS A 44 -1.69 -1.54 5.48
CA CYS A 44 -2.05 -0.70 4.35
C CYS A 44 -1.48 0.72 4.54
N CYS A 45 -0.57 1.11 3.67
CA CYS A 45 0.11 2.41 3.76
C CYS A 45 0.13 3.13 2.41
N ALA A 46 -0.10 4.44 2.44
CA ALA A 46 0.07 5.31 1.30
C ALA A 46 1.17 6.33 1.55
N THR A 47 1.83 6.75 0.47
CA THR A 47 2.76 7.87 0.49
C THR A 47 2.23 8.99 -0.39
N VAL A 48 2.28 10.20 0.14
CA VAL A 48 1.78 11.41 -0.49
C VAL A 48 2.95 12.35 -0.75
N ALA A 49 2.95 12.98 -1.92
CA ALA A 49 3.87 14.06 -2.23
C ALA A 49 3.49 15.33 -1.45
N PRO A 50 4.42 16.30 -1.31
CA PRO A 50 4.14 17.58 -0.65
C PRO A 50 3.00 18.39 -1.29
N ASN A 51 2.64 18.08 -2.54
CA ASN A 51 1.52 18.68 -3.26
C ASN A 51 0.17 18.01 -2.94
N GLY A 52 0.13 17.02 -2.04
CA GLY A 52 -1.08 16.27 -1.69
C GLY A 52 -1.45 15.15 -2.68
N HIS A 53 -0.66 14.92 -3.73
CA HIS A 53 -0.91 13.81 -4.64
C HIS A 53 -0.37 12.50 -4.08
N MET A 54 -1.15 11.42 -4.19
CA MET A 54 -0.68 10.08 -3.86
C MET A 54 0.39 9.65 -4.87
N ILE A 55 1.59 9.35 -4.38
CA ILE A 55 2.73 8.95 -5.21
C ILE A 55 3.12 7.48 -5.04
N GLY A 56 2.51 6.79 -4.07
CA GLY A 56 2.73 5.36 -3.90
C GLY A 56 1.79 4.76 -2.86
N TYR A 57 1.58 3.46 -2.99
CA TYR A 57 0.69 2.67 -2.16
C TYR A 57 1.27 1.27 -1.97
N ILE A 58 1.14 0.76 -0.75
CA ILE A 58 1.45 -0.62 -0.41
C ILE A 58 0.29 -1.20 0.42
N CYS A 59 -0.11 -2.42 0.10
CA CYS A 59 -1.07 -3.17 0.88
C CYS A 59 -0.58 -4.60 1.05
N GLY A 60 -0.53 -5.03 2.31
CA GLY A 60 -0.21 -6.37 2.71
C GLY A 60 -1.37 -7.07 3.41
N LYS A 61 -1.24 -8.38 3.50
CA LYS A 61 -2.05 -9.27 4.35
C LYS A 61 -1.12 -10.04 5.27
N ALA A 62 -1.59 -10.43 6.44
CA ALA A 62 -0.87 -11.38 7.28
C ALA A 62 -1.40 -12.80 6.97
N GLU A 63 -0.52 -13.71 6.57
CA GLU A 63 -0.86 -15.12 6.34
C GLU A 63 0.03 -16.03 7.19
N GLY A 64 -0.54 -17.13 7.69
CA GLY A 64 0.20 -18.09 8.50
C GLY A 64 -0.69 -18.89 9.44
N LEU A 65 -0.29 -20.14 9.69
CA LEU A 65 -0.88 -21.01 10.71
C LEU A 65 0.18 -21.24 11.80
N PHE A 66 -0.21 -21.06 13.06
CA PHE A 66 0.64 -21.24 14.23
C PHE A 66 1.98 -20.46 14.15
N HIS A 67 3.09 -21.16 13.92
CA HIS A 67 4.45 -20.63 14.04
C HIS A 67 5.01 -20.02 12.74
N SER A 68 4.21 -19.91 11.68
CA SER A 68 4.65 -19.37 10.38
C SER A 68 3.85 -18.14 9.97
N PHE A 69 3.66 -17.20 10.90
CA PHE A 69 3.08 -15.89 10.58
C PHE A 69 4.04 -15.12 9.69
N HIS A 70 3.58 -14.69 8.51
CA HIS A 70 4.37 -13.88 7.59
C HIS A 70 3.48 -12.86 6.87
N GLY A 71 3.99 -11.64 6.72
CA GLY A 71 3.37 -10.62 5.89
C GLY A 71 3.53 -10.94 4.41
N HIS A 72 2.44 -10.92 3.66
CA HIS A 72 2.42 -11.07 2.22
C HIS A 72 2.01 -9.75 1.56
N ILE A 73 2.83 -9.23 0.65
CA ILE A 73 2.51 -8.01 -0.10
C ILE A 73 1.55 -8.36 -1.23
N ILE A 74 0.34 -7.80 -1.19
CA ILE A 74 -0.67 -7.97 -2.25
C ILE A 74 -0.39 -7.03 -3.40
N ILE A 75 -0.12 -5.76 -3.07
CA ILE A 75 0.10 -4.73 -4.06
C ILE A 75 1.11 -3.71 -3.58
N LEU A 76 2.02 -3.36 -4.48
CA LEU A 76 2.97 -2.27 -4.33
C LEU A 76 2.94 -1.49 -5.63
N THR A 77 2.65 -0.20 -5.54
CA THR A 77 2.56 0.67 -6.70
C THR A 77 3.21 1.99 -6.35
N VAL A 78 4.11 2.47 -7.21
CA VAL A 78 4.82 3.74 -7.04
C VAL A 78 4.78 4.49 -8.35
N PHE A 79 4.51 5.79 -8.28
CA PHE A 79 4.43 6.64 -9.45
C PHE A 79 5.77 6.65 -10.20
N PRO A 80 5.81 6.43 -11.54
CA PRO A 80 7.04 6.20 -12.29
C PRO A 80 8.12 7.28 -12.12
N PRO A 81 7.84 8.59 -12.19
CA PRO A 81 8.87 9.61 -11.99
C PRO A 81 9.36 9.71 -10.54
N CYS A 82 8.65 9.11 -9.58
CA CYS A 82 9.06 9.03 -8.18
C CYS A 82 9.76 7.70 -7.85
N SER A 83 9.90 6.77 -8.80
CA SER A 83 10.57 5.47 -8.61
C SER A 83 12.07 5.61 -8.28
N LEU A 84 12.72 6.65 -8.82
CA LEU A 84 14.13 6.99 -8.54
C LEU A 84 14.39 7.40 -7.09
N LEU A 85 13.33 7.73 -6.34
CA LEU A 85 13.43 8.17 -4.94
C LEU A 85 13.43 6.99 -3.95
N ARG A 86 13.56 5.75 -4.43
CA ARG A 86 13.54 4.52 -3.62
C ARG A 86 12.30 4.41 -2.72
N LEU A 87 11.19 5.04 -3.10
CA LEU A 87 9.94 5.06 -2.33
C LEU A 87 9.40 3.65 -2.06
N ALA A 88 9.51 2.75 -3.04
CA ALA A 88 9.16 1.35 -2.88
C ALA A 88 9.94 0.69 -1.73
N SER A 89 11.24 0.97 -1.63
CA SER A 89 12.10 0.45 -0.56
C SER A 89 11.64 0.98 0.80
N THR A 90 11.32 2.27 0.91
CA THR A 90 10.84 2.86 2.16
C THR A 90 9.50 2.27 2.59
N LEU A 91 8.56 2.07 1.66
CA LEU A 91 7.27 1.44 1.94
C LEU A 91 7.44 0.00 2.43
N ILE A 92 8.32 -0.78 1.80
CA ILE A 92 8.62 -2.15 2.23
C ILE A 92 9.26 -2.17 3.61
N THR A 93 10.23 -1.30 3.88
CA THR A 93 10.87 -1.20 5.20
C THR A 93 9.86 -0.83 6.28
N HIS A 94 8.93 0.07 5.98
CA HIS A 94 7.87 0.44 6.92
C HIS A 94 6.92 -0.73 7.19
N LEU A 95 6.45 -1.41 6.14
CA LEU A 95 5.58 -2.58 6.28
C LEU A 95 6.28 -3.73 7.03
N LYS A 96 7.58 -3.91 6.84
CA LYS A 96 8.36 -4.86 7.62
C LYS A 96 8.41 -4.49 9.10
N ALA A 97 8.62 -3.21 9.43
CA ALA A 97 8.62 -2.75 10.81
C ALA A 97 7.27 -3.02 11.50
N VAL A 98 6.14 -2.73 10.82
CA VAL A 98 4.79 -2.99 11.34
C VAL A 98 4.50 -4.50 11.44
N SER A 99 5.07 -5.32 10.56
CA SER A 99 4.88 -6.78 10.58
C SER A 99 5.76 -7.52 11.58
N ASP A 100 6.90 -6.95 11.99
CA ASP A 100 7.81 -7.52 13.01
C ASP A 100 7.42 -7.06 14.43
N GLU A 101 6.50 -6.10 14.57
CA GLU A 101 5.93 -5.74 15.88
C GLU A 101 4.98 -6.86 16.36
N PRO A 102 5.17 -7.37 17.60
CA PRO A 102 4.49 -8.55 18.12
C PRO A 102 3.02 -8.34 18.52
#